data_AF-A0A442SGB1-F1
#
_entry.id   AF-A0A442SGB1-F1
#
_cell.length_a   1.000
_cell.length_b   1.000
_cell.length_c   1.000
_cell.angle_alpha   90.00
_cell.angle_beta   90.00
_cell.angle_gamma   90.00
#
_symmetry.space_group_name_H-M   'P 1'
#
loop_
_entity.id
_entity.type
_entity.pdbx_description
1 polymer ?
#
loop_
_entity_poly.entity_id
_entity_poly.type
_entity_poly.pdbx_seq_one_letter_code
_entity_poly.pdbx_strand_id
1 'polypeptide(L)'
;MNLAQRKYAIERVKQIEAAKLAALTVAHTREAKTLSREQQLDLIIARKVKLKTTLTELPTYASEAFDFSKFMWHRALITETYNPAANKVKADAARVRDQIMLGDAEAALALLADFSENNS
;
A
#
# COMPACT_ATOMS: atom_id res chain seq x y z
N MET A 1 7.43 -34.50 8.68
CA MET A 1 8.42 -33.46 8.33
C MET A 1 9.54 -33.36 9.38
N ASN A 2 10.81 -33.34 8.97
CA ASN A 2 11.95 -33.17 9.90
C ASN A 2 12.11 -31.70 10.36
N LEU A 3 12.93 -31.45 11.38
CA LEU A 3 13.10 -30.10 11.95
C LEU A 3 13.64 -29.08 10.94
N ALA A 4 14.57 -29.49 10.07
CA ALA A 4 15.17 -28.63 9.07
C ALA A 4 14.13 -28.20 8.00
N GLN A 5 13.31 -29.13 7.54
CA GLN A 5 12.21 -28.88 6.60
C GLN A 5 11.15 -27.94 7.19
N ARG A 6 10.82 -28.07 8.49
CA ARG A 6 9.90 -27.13 9.17
C ARG A 6 10.46 -25.72 9.20
N LYS A 7 11.72 -25.58 9.58
CA LYS A 7 12.40 -24.27 9.60
C LYS A 7 12.40 -23.63 8.22
N TYR A 8 12.75 -24.40 7.19
CA TYR A 8 12.73 -23.93 5.80
C TYR A 8 11.33 -23.48 5.36
N ALA A 9 10.31 -24.31 5.58
CA ALA A 9 8.94 -24.00 5.17
C ALA A 9 8.42 -22.72 5.84
N ILE A 10 8.65 -22.57 7.15
CA ILE A 10 8.26 -21.35 7.89
C ILE A 10 8.96 -20.11 7.31
N GLU A 11 10.26 -20.21 7.05
CA GLU A 11 11.01 -19.08 6.51
C GLU A 11 10.53 -18.71 5.10
N ARG A 12 10.19 -19.72 4.30
CA ARG A 12 9.61 -19.51 2.98
C ARG A 12 8.25 -18.82 3.05
N VAL A 13 7.38 -19.20 3.99
CA VAL A 13 6.11 -18.50 4.22
C VAL A 13 6.33 -17.03 4.57
N LYS A 14 7.28 -16.71 5.46
CA LYS A 14 7.58 -15.31 5.80
C LYS A 14 8.05 -14.50 4.60
N GLN A 15 8.90 -15.07 3.75
CA GLN A 15 9.36 -14.40 2.54
C GLN A 15 8.20 -14.08 1.59
N ILE A 16 7.28 -15.04 1.39
CA ILE A 16 6.10 -14.85 0.54
C ILE A 16 5.16 -13.82 1.17
N GLU A 17 4.92 -13.89 2.49
CA GLU A 17 4.12 -12.91 3.23
C GLU A 17 4.68 -11.50 3.04
N ALA A 18 6.00 -11.31 3.21
CA ALA A 18 6.66 -10.03 3.02
C ALA A 18 6.54 -9.52 1.57
N ALA A 19 6.74 -10.40 0.58
CA ALA A 19 6.61 -10.04 -0.83
C ALA A 19 5.18 -9.60 -1.19
N LYS A 20 4.17 -10.32 -0.71
CA LYS A 20 2.76 -9.96 -0.91
C LYS A 20 2.39 -8.66 -0.23
N LEU A 21 2.81 -8.44 1.01
CA LEU A 21 2.57 -7.17 1.71
C LEU A 21 3.25 -5.99 1.01
N ALA A 22 4.45 -6.17 0.46
CA ALA A 22 5.12 -5.16 -0.35
C ALA A 22 4.34 -4.84 -1.63
N ALA A 23 3.85 -5.87 -2.34
CA ALA A 23 3.01 -5.70 -3.53
C ALA A 23 1.71 -4.96 -3.21
N LEU A 24 1.03 -5.32 -2.11
CA LEU A 24 -0.17 -4.63 -1.64
C LEU A 24 0.12 -3.18 -1.24
N THR A 25 1.28 -2.91 -0.64
CA THR A 25 1.67 -1.54 -0.30
C THR A 25 1.77 -0.69 -1.56
N VAL A 26 2.38 -1.20 -2.63
CA VAL A 26 2.45 -0.50 -3.91
C VAL A 26 1.05 -0.33 -4.53
N ALA A 27 0.26 -1.41 -4.59
CA ALA A 27 -1.07 -1.40 -5.21
C ALA A 27 -2.06 -0.44 -4.51
N HIS A 28 -1.94 -0.28 -3.19
CA HIS A 28 -2.80 0.61 -2.41
C HIS A 28 -2.14 1.95 -2.05
N THR A 29 -0.97 2.25 -2.61
CA THR A 29 -0.37 3.58 -2.48
C THR A 29 -0.92 4.48 -3.58
N ARG A 30 -1.56 5.57 -3.18
CA ARG A 30 -1.84 6.67 -4.10
C ARG A 30 -0.55 7.45 -4.30
N GLU A 31 -0.09 7.54 -5.54
CA GLU A 31 1.07 8.37 -5.88
C GLU A 31 0.80 9.86 -5.71
N ALA A 32 1.85 10.61 -5.38
CA ALA A 32 1.74 12.04 -5.23
C ALA A 32 1.39 12.71 -6.56
N LYS A 33 0.45 13.66 -6.53
CA LYS A 33 0.19 14.54 -7.66
C LYS A 33 0.62 15.94 -7.30
N THR A 34 1.62 16.42 -8.02
CA THR A 34 2.08 17.81 -7.97
C THR A 34 1.63 18.54 -9.24
N LEU A 35 1.56 19.87 -9.16
CA LEU A 35 1.27 20.73 -10.30
C LEU A 35 2.47 21.61 -10.60
N SER A 36 2.82 21.74 -11.86
CA SER A 36 3.77 22.76 -12.31
C SER A 36 3.18 24.16 -12.12
N ARG A 37 4.03 25.19 -12.14
CA ARG A 37 3.59 26.58 -12.02
C ARG A 37 2.62 26.97 -13.14
N GLU A 38 2.88 26.53 -14.37
CA GLU A 38 1.99 26.76 -15.52
C GLU A 38 0.62 26.13 -15.30
N GLN A 39 0.57 24.87 -14.85
CA GLN A 39 -0.70 24.19 -14.54
C GLN A 39 -1.48 24.87 -13.41
N GLN A 40 -0.78 25.42 -12.40
CA GLN A 40 -1.40 26.20 -11.34
C GLN A 40 -2.03 27.48 -11.91
N LEU A 41 -1.32 28.20 -12.78
CA LEU A 41 -1.83 29.40 -13.45
C LEU A 41 -3.04 29.08 -14.33
N ASP A 42 -3.00 28.00 -15.10
CA ASP A 42 -4.13 27.56 -15.94
C ASP A 42 -5.39 27.30 -15.10
N LEU A 43 -5.24 26.68 -13.93
CA LEU A 43 -6.35 26.44 -13.01
C LEU A 43 -6.90 27.74 -12.39
N ILE A 44 -6.02 28.70 -12.09
CA ILE A 44 -6.42 30.03 -11.60
C ILE A 44 -7.21 30.77 -12.69
N ILE A 45 -6.67 30.83 -13.91
CA ILE A 45 -7.30 31.49 -15.07
C ILE A 45 -8.66 30.85 -15.37
N ALA A 46 -8.74 29.52 -15.33
CA ALA A 46 -9.98 28.76 -15.50
C ALA A 46 -10.95 28.84 -14.31
N ARG A 47 -10.61 29.58 -13.25
CA ARG A 47 -11.42 29.76 -12.01
C ARG A 47 -11.81 28.45 -11.32
N LYS A 48 -10.96 27.42 -11.43
CA LYS A 48 -11.20 26.10 -10.82
C LYS A 48 -10.71 25.99 -9.38
N VAL A 49 -9.92 26.97 -8.93
CA VAL A 49 -9.36 27.05 -7.58
C VAL A 49 -9.88 28.31 -6.87
N LYS A 50 -10.00 28.23 -5.53
CA LYS A 50 -10.48 29.34 -4.69
C LYS A 50 -9.30 30.00 -3.97
N LEU A 51 -9.47 31.25 -3.57
CA LEU A 51 -8.53 31.87 -2.63
C LEU A 51 -8.59 31.17 -1.27
N LYS A 52 -7.44 31.05 -0.63
CA LYS A 52 -7.34 30.57 0.75
C LYS A 52 -7.98 31.60 1.68
N THR A 53 -8.79 31.13 2.62
CA THR A 53 -9.45 31.99 3.63
C THR A 53 -8.60 32.23 4.87
N THR A 54 -7.43 31.58 4.97
CA THR A 54 -6.58 31.57 6.15
C THR A 54 -5.24 32.28 5.92
N LEU A 55 -5.15 33.16 4.92
CA LEU A 55 -3.94 33.95 4.66
C LEU A 55 -3.77 34.98 5.77
N THR A 56 -2.76 34.78 6.61
CA THR A 56 -2.37 35.72 7.67
C THR A 56 -1.31 36.72 7.19
N GLU A 57 -0.62 36.40 6.10
CA GLU A 57 0.48 37.19 5.53
C GLU A 57 0.37 37.24 4.00
N LEU A 58 1.00 38.26 3.40
CA LEU A 58 1.08 38.38 1.95
C LEU A 58 2.04 37.32 1.40
N PRO A 59 1.60 36.47 0.45
CA PRO A 59 2.46 35.45 -0.13
C PRO A 59 3.49 36.07 -1.07
N THR A 60 4.64 35.41 -1.19
CA THR A 60 5.71 35.79 -2.13
C THR A 60 5.26 35.61 -3.58
N TYR A 61 4.45 34.57 -3.85
CA TYR A 61 3.88 34.32 -5.17
C TYR A 61 2.35 34.36 -5.14
N ALA A 62 1.74 35.00 -6.14
CA ALA A 62 0.29 35.10 -6.26
C ALA A 62 -0.41 33.73 -6.29
N SER A 63 0.24 32.68 -6.83
CA SER A 63 -0.31 31.33 -6.84
C SER A 63 -0.49 30.76 -5.42
N GLU A 64 0.36 31.11 -4.46
CA GLU A 64 0.27 30.60 -3.08
C GLU A 64 -0.98 31.09 -2.35
N ALA A 65 -1.61 32.16 -2.85
CA ALA A 65 -2.88 32.67 -2.34
C ALA A 65 -4.07 31.74 -2.65
N PHE A 66 -3.91 30.77 -3.56
CA PHE A 66 -4.98 29.87 -4.00
C PHE A 66 -4.87 28.48 -3.38
N ASP A 67 -6.02 27.84 -3.19
CA ASP A 67 -6.16 26.49 -2.66
C ASP A 67 -6.18 25.44 -3.79
N PHE A 68 -5.11 24.66 -3.86
CA PHE A 68 -4.94 23.54 -4.80
C PHE A 68 -5.17 22.16 -4.17
N SER A 69 -5.66 22.08 -2.93
CA SER A 69 -5.86 20.81 -2.21
C SER A 69 -6.72 19.78 -2.96
N LYS A 70 -7.62 20.25 -3.85
CA LYS A 70 -8.44 19.39 -4.71
C LYS A 70 -7.69 18.81 -5.91
N PHE A 71 -6.57 19.41 -6.30
CA PHE A 71 -5.82 19.09 -7.51
C PHE A 71 -4.44 18.51 -7.24
N MET A 72 -3.95 18.67 -6.01
CA MET A 72 -2.68 18.15 -5.51
C MET A 72 -2.93 17.24 -4.31
N TRP A 73 -2.19 16.15 -4.24
CA TRP A 73 -2.22 15.28 -3.07
C TRP A 73 -0.86 14.65 -2.83
N HIS A 74 -0.57 14.36 -1.57
CA HIS A 74 0.65 13.66 -1.20
C HIS A 74 0.53 12.17 -1.45
N ARG A 75 1.69 11.53 -1.58
CA ARG A 75 1.78 10.07 -1.59
C ARG A 75 1.23 9.56 -0.26
N ALA A 76 0.27 8.65 -0.33
CA ALA A 76 -0.39 8.12 0.85
C ALA A 76 -0.84 6.67 0.61
N LEU A 77 -0.62 5.82 1.61
CA LEU A 77 -1.20 4.48 1.65
C LEU A 77 -2.69 4.59 1.98
N ILE A 78 -3.54 4.02 1.13
CA ILE A 78 -4.99 3.98 1.35
C ILE A 78 -5.29 2.84 2.34
N THR A 79 -5.27 3.17 3.62
CA THR A 79 -5.41 2.20 4.72
C THR A 79 -6.74 1.44 4.69
N GLU A 80 -7.82 2.08 4.24
CA GLU A 80 -9.16 1.48 4.12
C GLU A 80 -9.17 0.26 3.19
N THR A 81 -8.42 0.31 2.09
CA THR A 81 -8.31 -0.80 1.13
C THR A 81 -7.14 -1.72 1.46
N TYR A 82 -6.05 -1.17 1.99
CA TYR A 82 -4.85 -1.93 2.34
C TYR A 82 -5.07 -2.86 3.53
N ASN A 83 -5.67 -2.37 4.63
CA ASN A 83 -5.79 -3.14 5.86
C ASN A 83 -6.58 -4.45 5.69
N PRO A 84 -7.74 -4.48 5.00
CA PRO A 84 -8.46 -5.72 4.74
C PRO A 84 -7.62 -6.73 3.93
N ALA A 85 -6.94 -6.27 2.87
CA ALA A 85 -6.10 -7.12 2.03
C ALA A 85 -4.88 -7.66 2.79
N ALA A 86 -4.19 -6.80 3.54
CA ALA A 86 -3.05 -7.19 4.36
C ALA A 86 -3.45 -8.18 5.46
N ASN A 87 -4.61 -7.99 6.09
CA ASN A 87 -5.12 -8.91 7.11
C ASN A 87 -5.45 -10.29 6.52
N LYS A 88 -5.98 -10.34 5.28
CA LYS A 88 -6.20 -11.61 4.57
C LYS A 88 -4.88 -12.36 4.34
N VAL A 89 -3.87 -11.69 3.80
CA VAL A 89 -2.53 -12.29 3.58
C VAL A 89 -1.92 -12.81 4.89
N LYS A 90 -2.03 -12.03 5.98
CA LYS A 90 -1.55 -12.45 7.31
C LYS A 90 -2.30 -13.66 7.85
N ALA A 91 -3.62 -13.70 7.69
CA ALA A 91 -4.45 -14.83 8.12
C ALA A 91 -4.12 -16.11 7.33
N ASP A 92 -3.90 -15.98 6.01
CA ASP A 92 -3.48 -17.09 5.17
C ASP A 92 -2.07 -17.59 5.58
N ALA A 93 -1.12 -16.69 5.78
CA ALA A 93 0.23 -17.04 6.24
C ALA A 93 0.23 -17.72 7.61
N ALA A 94 -0.63 -17.27 8.53
CA ALA A 94 -0.80 -17.91 9.84
C ALA A 94 -1.34 -19.35 9.69
N ARG A 95 -2.38 -19.55 8.86
CA ARG A 95 -2.94 -20.88 8.58
C ARG A 95 -1.90 -21.84 8.03
N VAL A 96 -1.08 -21.40 7.07
CA VAL A 96 0.00 -22.23 6.49
C VAL A 96 1.03 -22.58 7.57
N ARG A 97 1.43 -21.62 8.41
CA ARG A 97 2.36 -21.86 9.53
C ARG A 97 1.81 -22.86 10.55
N ASP A 98 0.55 -22.77 10.90
CA ASP A 98 -0.08 -23.69 11.84
C ASP A 98 -0.07 -25.13 11.29
N GLN A 99 -0.37 -25.30 10.00
CA GLN A 99 -0.32 -26.62 9.35
C GLN A 99 1.11 -27.20 9.31
N ILE A 100 2.12 -26.36 9.05
CA ILE A 100 3.53 -26.75 9.15
C ILE A 100 3.88 -27.23 10.56
N MET A 101 3.34 -26.57 11.60
CA MET A 101 3.60 -26.93 13.00
C MET A 101 2.91 -28.23 13.42
N LEU A 102 1.69 -28.48 12.94
CA LEU A 102 0.92 -29.71 13.18
C LEU A 102 1.59 -30.95 12.57
N GLY A 103 2.54 -30.77 11.64
CA GLY A 103 3.45 -31.82 11.19
C GLY A 103 2.98 -32.62 9.98
N ASP A 104 1.83 -32.25 9.40
CA ASP A 104 1.37 -32.75 8.10
C ASP A 104 2.19 -32.09 6.99
N ALA A 105 3.17 -32.83 6.48
CA ALA A 105 4.14 -32.32 5.51
C ALA A 105 3.50 -32.11 4.13
N GLU A 106 2.57 -32.96 3.73
CA GLU A 106 1.94 -32.89 2.40
C GLU A 106 0.93 -31.74 2.34
N ALA A 107 0.07 -31.63 3.37
CA ALA A 107 -0.86 -30.51 3.46
C ALA A 107 -0.13 -29.16 3.55
N ALA A 108 0.97 -29.10 4.31
CA ALA A 108 1.77 -27.88 4.43
C ALA A 108 2.44 -27.47 3.11
N LEU A 109 2.95 -28.42 2.33
CA LEU A 109 3.59 -28.13 1.04
C LEU A 109 2.55 -27.70 -0.02
N ALA A 110 1.38 -28.35 -0.05
CA ALA A 110 0.28 -27.95 -0.94
C ALA A 110 -0.19 -26.52 -0.62
N LEU A 111 -0.42 -26.22 0.66
CA LEU A 111 -0.82 -24.88 1.11
C LEU A 111 0.26 -23.82 0.84
N LEU A 112 1.55 -24.20 0.89
CA LEU A 112 2.65 -23.29 0.55
C LEU A 112 2.73 -23.01 -0.95
N ALA A 113 2.46 -24.01 -1.79
CA ALA A 113 2.35 -23.83 -3.24
C ALA A 113 1.18 -22.90 -3.58
N ASP A 114 -0.01 -23.18 -3.04
CA ASP A 114 -1.22 -22.35 -3.20
C ASP A 114 -0.99 -20.92 -2.67
N PHE A 115 -0.29 -20.76 -1.55
CA PHE A 115 0.07 -19.46 -1.01
C PHE A 115 1.10 -18.74 -1.89
N SER A 116 1.92 -19.44 -2.66
CA SER A 116 2.86 -18.80 -3.59
C SER A 116 2.19 -18.37 -4.89
N GLU A 117 1.21 -19.13 -5.39
CA GLU A 117 0.56 -18.89 -6.69
C GLU A 117 -0.58 -17.87 -6.60
N ASN A 118 -1.31 -17.81 -5.47
CA ASN A 118 -2.40 -16.85 -5.30
C ASN A 118 -1.89 -15.43 -5.06
N ASN A 119 -1.67 -14.68 -6.15
CA ASN A 119 -1.50 -13.23 -6.14
C ASN A 119 -2.85 -12.53 -5.94
N SER A 120 -3.38 -12.57 -4.71
CA SER A 120 -4.49 -11.71 -4.28
C SER A 120 -3.96 -10.43 -3.63
#